data_AF-A0A9D5UQS4-F1
#
_entry.id   AF-A0A9D5UQS4-F1
#
_cell.length_a   1.000
_cell.length_b   1.000
_cell.length_c   1.000
_cell.angle_alpha   90.00
_cell.angle_beta   90.00
_cell.angle_gamma   90.00
#
_symmetry.space_group_name_H-M   'P 1'
#
loop_
_entity.id
_entity.type
_entity.pdbx_description
1 polymer ?
#
loop_
_entity_poly.entity_id
_entity_poly.type
_entity_poly.pdbx_seq_one_letter_code
_entity_poly.pdbx_strand_id
1 'polypeptide(L)'
;MMKKIITWLLSLWIAFVFIQSLLFKFTDSPETQHIFGTIGAWMSTNFLAPLSEFFTAYGGYTIGSFELIASVLLIIPGTTRSLGALLAIGLMTGAIFFHLFTPLGVNVQGDGGVLFYMACSVWLSGWIVFYLQQSTSKRRSYF
;
A
#
# COMPACT_ATOMS: atom_id res chain seq x y z
N MET A 1 -18.80 -20.03 -4.60
CA MET A 1 -18.17 -20.18 -3.27
C MET A 1 -16.69 -19.80 -3.30
N MET A 2 -15.87 -20.42 -4.15
CA MET A 2 -14.42 -20.16 -4.27
C MET A 2 -14.04 -18.68 -4.45
N LYS A 3 -14.70 -17.93 -5.34
CA LYS A 3 -14.41 -16.50 -5.54
C LYS A 3 -14.51 -15.68 -4.23
N LYS A 4 -15.54 -15.95 -3.42
CA LYS A 4 -15.73 -15.26 -2.13
C LYS A 4 -14.60 -15.58 -1.16
N ILE A 5 -14.19 -16.86 -1.09
CA ILE A 5 -13.08 -17.31 -0.23
C ILE A 5 -11.78 -16.62 -0.65
N ILE A 6 -11.45 -16.63 -1.94
CA ILE A 6 -10.25 -15.98 -2.48
C ILE A 6 -10.27 -14.48 -2.16
N THR A 7 -11.39 -13.79 -2.41
CA THR A 7 -11.52 -12.36 -2.09
C THR A 7 -11.24 -12.10 -0.61
N TRP A 8 -11.80 -12.90 0.30
CA TRP A 8 -11.56 -12.73 1.73
C TRP A 8 -10.11 -12.99 2.14
N LEU A 9 -9.51 -14.08 1.65
CA LEU A 9 -8.12 -14.40 1.96
C LEU A 9 -7.17 -13.27 1.51
N LEU A 10 -7.36 -12.75 0.29
CA LEU A 10 -6.55 -11.66 -0.22
C LEU A 10 -6.83 -10.33 0.48
N SER A 11 -8.08 -10.02 0.81
CA SER A 11 -8.41 -8.81 1.60
C SER A 11 -7.78 -8.86 2.99
N LEU A 12 -7.80 -10.02 3.65
CA LEU A 12 -7.15 -10.21 4.95
C LEU A 12 -5.63 -10.15 4.85
N TRP A 13 -5.04 -10.71 3.79
CA TRP A 13 -3.60 -10.60 3.52
C TRP A 13 -3.15 -9.14 3.39
N ILE A 14 -3.86 -8.35 2.57
CA ILE A 14 -3.54 -6.93 2.41
C ILE A 14 -3.65 -6.18 3.75
N ALA A 15 -4.76 -6.38 4.48
CA ALA A 15 -4.97 -5.74 5.77
C ALA A 15 -3.90 -6.14 6.79
N PHE A 16 -3.50 -7.42 6.81
CA PHE A 16 -2.42 -7.92 7.67
C PHE A 16 -1.10 -7.19 7.41
N VAL A 17 -0.67 -7.13 6.14
CA VAL A 17 0.59 -6.45 5.76
C VAL A 17 0.54 -4.96 6.11
N PHE A 18 -0.56 -4.29 5.81
CA PHE A 18 -0.74 -2.87 6.15
C PHE A 18 -0.69 -2.64 7.64
N ILE A 19 -1.51 -3.34 8.44
CA ILE A 19 -1.58 -3.18 9.89
C ILE A 19 -0.21 -3.47 10.54
N GLN A 20 0.47 -4.53 10.12
CA GLN A 20 1.81 -4.83 10.61
C GLN A 20 2.79 -3.69 10.32
N SER A 21 2.70 -3.08 9.14
CA SER A 21 3.58 -1.95 8.76
C SER A 21 3.29 -0.66 9.54
N LEU A 22 2.07 -0.49 10.09
CA LEU A 22 1.69 0.73 10.83
C LEU A 22 2.51 0.93 12.09
N LEU A 23 2.89 -0.15 12.77
CA LEU A 23 3.73 -0.06 13.98
C LEU A 23 5.02 0.67 13.67
N PHE A 24 5.70 0.29 12.59
CA PHE A 24 6.95 0.93 12.17
C PHE A 24 6.76 2.41 11.81
N LYS A 25 5.66 2.74 11.12
CA LYS A 25 5.37 4.09 10.60
C LYS A 25 4.93 5.07 11.67
N PHE A 26 4.13 4.63 12.64
CA PHE A 26 3.61 5.51 13.70
C PHE A 26 4.52 5.59 14.92
N THR A 27 5.57 4.78 15.01
CA THR A 27 6.59 4.87 16.08
C THR A 27 7.91 5.48 15.61
N ASP A 28 7.96 6.07 14.41
CA ASP A 28 9.18 6.64 13.81
C ASP A 28 10.38 5.67 13.87
N SER A 29 10.14 4.41 13.51
CA SER A 29 11.22 3.42 13.47
C SER A 29 12.39 3.89 12.59
N PRO A 30 13.64 3.46 12.88
CA PRO A 30 14.80 3.83 12.07
C PRO A 30 14.62 3.52 10.57
N GLU A 31 13.94 2.43 10.27
CA GLU A 31 13.64 2.01 8.91
C GLU A 31 12.64 2.95 8.22
N THR A 32 11.61 3.40 8.94
CA THR A 32 10.67 4.43 8.43
C THR A 32 11.41 5.73 8.13
N GLN A 33 12.22 6.22 9.07
CA GLN A 33 12.99 7.45 8.90
C GLN A 33 13.95 7.34 7.70
N HIS A 34 14.58 6.18 7.51
CA HIS A 34 15.43 5.93 6.36
C HIS A 34 14.66 5.94 5.03
N ILE A 35 13.52 5.24 4.94
CA ILE A 35 12.72 5.17 3.70
C ILE A 35 12.23 6.57 3.31
N PHE A 36 11.55 7.26 4.21
CA PHE A 36 10.94 8.55 3.90
C PHE A 36 11.98 9.68 3.77
N GLY A 37 13.07 9.61 4.53
CA GLY A 37 14.22 10.51 4.37
C GLY A 37 14.94 10.33 3.04
N THR A 38 15.15 9.08 2.60
CA THR A 38 15.81 8.79 1.31
C THR A 38 14.97 9.30 0.14
N ILE A 39 13.67 9.02 0.14
CA ILE A 39 12.76 9.51 -0.89
C ILE A 39 12.66 11.04 -0.83
N GLY A 40 12.53 11.63 0.36
CA GLY A 40 12.46 13.07 0.56
C GLY A 40 13.70 13.81 0.05
N ALA A 41 14.89 13.30 0.34
CA ALA A 41 16.15 13.83 -0.19
C ALA A 41 16.18 13.76 -1.72
N TRP A 42 15.74 12.66 -2.33
CA TRP A 42 15.61 12.56 -3.79
C TRP A 42 14.57 13.53 -4.37
N MET A 43 13.45 13.75 -3.67
CA MET A 43 12.43 14.73 -4.10
C MET A 43 13.01 16.15 -4.13
N SER A 44 13.89 16.51 -3.20
CA SER A 44 14.51 17.85 -3.13
C SER A 44 15.36 18.22 -4.35
N THR A 45 15.78 17.24 -5.16
CA THR A 45 16.63 17.48 -6.33
C THR A 45 15.83 17.64 -7.63
N ASN A 46 14.50 17.59 -7.57
CA ASN A 46 13.63 17.51 -8.75
C ASN A 46 12.45 18.49 -8.65
N PHE A 47 11.53 18.43 -9.60
CA PHE A 47 10.30 19.25 -9.60
C PHE A 47 9.40 19.04 -8.36
N LEU A 48 9.64 17.96 -7.59
CA LEU A 48 8.96 17.64 -6.34
C LEU A 48 9.58 18.35 -5.11
N ALA A 49 10.63 19.15 -5.29
CA ALA A 49 11.33 19.82 -4.18
C ALA A 49 10.42 20.57 -3.19
N PRO A 50 9.34 21.27 -3.63
CA PRO A 50 8.42 21.93 -2.69
C PRO A 50 7.69 20.99 -1.72
N LEU A 51 7.60 19.69 -2.04
CA LEU A 51 6.95 18.68 -1.19
C LEU A 51 7.95 17.86 -0.35
N SER A 52 9.25 18.03 -0.57
CA SER A 52 10.29 17.18 0.01
C SER A 52 10.35 17.24 1.54
N GLU A 53 10.27 18.43 2.12
CA GLU A 53 10.29 18.65 3.57
C GLU A 53 9.07 18.00 4.24
N PHE A 54 7.88 18.22 3.68
CA PHE A 54 6.66 17.58 4.16
C PHE A 54 6.76 16.04 4.06
N PHE A 55 7.24 15.51 2.94
CA PHE A 55 7.33 14.07 2.74
C PHE A 55 8.35 13.42 3.68
N THR A 56 9.47 14.10 3.93
CA THR A 56 10.49 13.63 4.88
C THR A 56 9.93 13.56 6.30
N ALA A 57 9.20 14.58 6.74
CA ALA A 57 8.69 14.67 8.11
C ALA A 57 7.40 13.86 8.36
N TYR A 58 6.48 13.84 7.38
CA TYR A 58 5.11 13.34 7.55
C TYR A 58 4.73 12.22 6.59
N GLY A 59 5.63 11.82 5.68
CA GLY A 59 5.34 10.77 4.70
C GLY A 59 4.93 9.45 5.35
N GLY A 60 5.64 9.02 6.40
CA GLY A 60 5.33 7.81 7.16
C GLY A 60 3.93 7.84 7.76
N TYR A 61 3.59 8.91 8.47
CA TYR A 61 2.27 9.13 9.07
C TYR A 61 1.16 9.21 8.01
N THR A 62 1.42 9.90 6.91
CA THR A 62 0.45 10.09 5.82
C THR A 62 0.14 8.74 5.17
N ILE A 63 1.17 8.00 4.74
CA ILE A 63 1.00 6.69 4.10
C ILE A 63 0.38 5.68 5.08
N GLY A 64 0.85 5.64 6.33
CA GLY A 64 0.29 4.77 7.36
C GLY A 64 -1.20 5.04 7.61
N SER A 65 -1.63 6.30 7.61
CA SER A 65 -3.04 6.65 7.76
C SER A 65 -3.89 6.11 6.61
N PHE A 66 -3.42 6.24 5.37
CA PHE A 66 -4.13 5.69 4.20
C PHE A 66 -4.14 4.17 4.18
N GLU A 67 -3.09 3.51 4.65
CA GLU A 67 -3.04 2.04 4.79
C GLU A 67 -4.03 1.53 5.85
N LEU A 68 -4.17 2.26 6.97
CA LEU A 68 -5.16 1.94 7.98
C LEU A 68 -6.58 2.07 7.41
N ILE A 69 -6.86 3.16 6.68
CA ILE A 69 -8.14 3.36 5.99
C ILE A 69 -8.39 2.23 4.99
N ALA A 70 -7.40 1.89 4.15
CA ALA A 70 -7.51 0.80 3.18
C ALA A 70 -7.84 -0.53 3.87
N SER A 71 -7.19 -0.82 5.00
CA SER A 71 -7.42 -2.02 5.81
C SER A 71 -8.87 -2.11 6.30
N VAL A 72 -9.42 -1.01 6.84
CA VAL A 72 -10.82 -0.96 7.28
C VAL A 72 -11.78 -1.17 6.11
N LEU A 73 -11.54 -0.48 4.99
CA LEU A 73 -12.40 -0.56 3.80
C LEU A 73 -12.43 -1.98 3.20
N LEU A 74 -11.31 -2.70 3.22
CA LEU A 74 -11.21 -4.05 2.67
C LEU A 74 -12.06 -5.09 3.42
N ILE A 75 -12.28 -4.90 4.73
CA ILE A 75 -13.10 -5.82 5.54
C ILE A 75 -14.58 -5.67 5.20
N ILE A 76 -15.05 -4.47 4.88
CA ILE A 76 -16.46 -4.17 4.61
C ILE A 76 -16.84 -4.65 3.18
N PRO A 77 -17.71 -5.67 3.01
CA PRO A 77 -18.04 -6.20 1.68
C PRO A 77 -18.76 -5.18 0.78
N GLY A 78 -18.83 -5.51 -0.51
CA GLY A 78 -19.54 -4.69 -1.50
C GLY A 78 -18.62 -3.68 -2.17
N THR A 79 -19.13 -2.46 -2.41
CA THR A 79 -18.40 -1.34 -3.04
C THR A 79 -17.27 -0.81 -2.16
N THR A 80 -17.45 -0.83 -0.83
CA THR A 80 -16.45 -0.40 0.14
C THR A 80 -15.15 -1.19 0.01
N ARG A 81 -15.23 -2.52 -0.13
CA ARG A 81 -14.06 -3.36 -0.42
C ARG A 81 -13.35 -2.99 -1.72
N SER A 82 -14.10 -2.67 -2.78
CA SER A 82 -13.50 -2.23 -4.04
C SER A 82 -12.71 -0.94 -3.87
N LEU A 83 -13.21 0.01 -3.06
CA LEU A 83 -12.50 1.25 -2.73
C LEU A 83 -11.22 0.97 -1.93
N GLY A 84 -11.30 0.08 -0.93
CA GLY A 84 -10.12 -0.36 -0.17
C GLY A 84 -9.06 -1.02 -1.06
N ALA A 85 -9.48 -1.84 -2.01
CA ALA A 85 -8.58 -2.47 -2.98
C ALA A 85 -7.92 -1.45 -3.92
N LEU A 86 -8.68 -0.48 -4.43
CA LEU A 86 -8.12 0.60 -5.26
C LEU A 86 -7.12 1.47 -4.49
N LEU A 87 -7.43 1.79 -3.23
CA LEU A 87 -6.52 2.53 -2.37
C LEU A 87 -5.22 1.74 -2.12
N ALA A 88 -5.32 0.44 -1.84
CA ALA A 88 -4.15 -0.43 -1.69
C ALA A 88 -3.30 -0.49 -2.97
N ILE A 89 -3.93 -0.61 -4.14
CA ILE A 89 -3.24 -0.57 -5.43
C ILE A 89 -2.48 0.75 -5.60
N GLY A 90 -3.13 1.89 -5.33
CA GLY A 90 -2.52 3.21 -5.45
C GLY A 90 -1.30 3.37 -4.54
N LEU A 91 -1.44 3.01 -3.26
CA LEU A 91 -0.35 3.06 -2.29
C LEU A 91 0.85 2.20 -2.70
N MET A 92 0.59 0.94 -3.08
CA MET A 92 1.66 0.03 -3.48
C MET A 92 2.27 0.40 -4.83
N THR A 93 1.51 1.02 -5.74
CA THR A 93 2.07 1.57 -6.98
C THR A 93 3.12 2.64 -6.65
N GLY A 94 2.84 3.53 -5.70
CA GLY A 94 3.81 4.51 -5.21
C GLY A 94 5.03 3.85 -4.56
N ALA A 95 4.83 2.88 -3.68
CA ALA A 95 5.93 2.16 -3.03
C ALA A 95 6.85 1.46 -4.05
N ILE A 96 6.26 0.69 -4.97
CA ILE A 96 6.99 0.00 -6.05
C ILE A 96 7.74 1.01 -6.93
N PHE A 97 7.10 2.13 -7.29
CA PHE A 97 7.74 3.19 -8.05
C PHE A 97 8.98 3.72 -7.33
N PHE A 98 8.88 4.04 -6.03
CA PHE A 98 10.02 4.58 -5.29
C PHE A 98 11.16 3.57 -5.13
N HIS A 99 10.87 2.27 -4.96
CA HIS A 99 11.92 1.24 -4.97
C HIS A 99 12.66 1.15 -6.31
N LEU A 100 11.98 1.34 -7.44
CA LEU A 100 12.56 1.13 -8.77
C LEU A 100 13.20 2.37 -9.37
N PHE A 101 12.68 3.56 -9.07
CA PHE A 101 13.05 4.80 -9.74
C PHE A 101 13.71 5.84 -8.83
N THR A 102 14.01 5.49 -7.57
CA THR A 102 14.74 6.35 -6.64
C THR A 102 15.91 5.61 -5.98
N PRO A 103 16.83 6.34 -5.31
CA PRO A 103 17.93 5.74 -4.56
C PRO A 103 17.53 4.79 -3.43
N LEU A 104 16.23 4.67 -3.10
CA LEU A 104 15.76 3.70 -2.12
C LEU A 104 16.15 2.26 -2.51
N GLY A 105 16.02 1.92 -3.80
CA GLY A 105 16.35 0.59 -4.31
C GLY A 105 15.46 -0.54 -3.78
N VAL A 106 15.67 -1.76 -4.26
CA VAL A 106 14.91 -2.95 -3.83
C VAL A 106 15.37 -3.44 -2.46
N ASN A 107 16.67 -3.44 -2.20
CA ASN A 107 17.26 -3.90 -0.94
C ASN A 107 17.40 -2.70 0.03
N VAL A 108 16.48 -2.60 0.99
CA VAL A 108 16.44 -1.51 1.96
C VAL A 108 17.17 -1.97 3.22
N GLN A 109 18.28 -1.31 3.56
CA GLN A 109 19.10 -1.63 4.75
C GLN A 109 19.51 -3.11 4.90
N GLY A 110 19.63 -3.86 3.80
CA GLY A 110 20.00 -5.27 3.86
C GLY A 110 18.83 -6.23 4.05
N ASP A 111 17.58 -5.78 3.91
CA ASP A 111 16.36 -6.60 4.02
C ASP A 111 16.22 -7.69 2.94
N GLY A 112 17.08 -7.69 1.92
CA GLY A 112 17.05 -8.68 0.84
C GLY A 112 15.85 -8.54 -0.09
N GLY A 113 15.18 -7.38 -0.10
CA GLY A 113 14.02 -7.11 -0.95
C GLY A 113 12.66 -7.45 -0.32
N VAL A 114 12.62 -7.79 0.97
CA VAL A 114 11.40 -8.16 1.69
C VAL A 114 10.32 -7.10 1.55
N LEU A 115 10.63 -5.81 1.77
CA LEU A 115 9.66 -4.71 1.64
C LEU A 115 9.11 -4.61 0.21
N PHE A 116 9.98 -4.69 -0.79
CA PHE A 116 9.60 -4.62 -2.20
C PHE A 116 8.68 -5.78 -2.61
N TYR A 117 9.03 -7.02 -2.23
CA TYR A 117 8.23 -8.19 -2.55
C TYR A 117 6.89 -8.19 -1.82
N MET A 118 6.82 -7.69 -0.57
CA MET A 118 5.56 -7.48 0.12
C MET A 118 4.69 -6.46 -0.62
N ALA A 119 5.26 -5.34 -1.07
CA ALA A 119 4.54 -4.34 -1.86
C ALA A 119 3.97 -4.93 -3.16
N CYS A 120 4.75 -5.74 -3.88
CA CYS A 120 4.31 -6.46 -5.08
C CYS A 120 3.16 -7.45 -4.77
N SER A 121 3.26 -8.19 -3.66
CA SER A 121 2.24 -9.16 -3.25
C SER A 121 0.91 -8.48 -2.94
N VAL A 122 0.95 -7.33 -2.25
CA VAL A 122 -0.24 -6.54 -1.90
C VAL A 122 -0.83 -5.89 -3.16
N TRP A 123 0.01 -5.36 -4.04
CA TRP A 123 -0.42 -4.75 -5.30
C TRP A 123 -1.17 -5.75 -6.18
N LEU A 124 -0.62 -6.96 -6.37
CA LEU A 124 -1.27 -8.02 -7.12
C LEU A 124 -2.58 -8.46 -6.45
N SER A 125 -2.56 -8.64 -5.13
CA SER A 125 -3.74 -9.00 -4.34
C SER A 125 -4.86 -7.97 -4.50
N GLY A 126 -4.51 -6.68 -4.49
CA GLY A 126 -5.45 -5.56 -4.68
C GLY A 126 -6.16 -5.64 -6.02
N TRP A 127 -5.43 -5.86 -7.11
CA TRP A 127 -6.02 -6.05 -8.44
C TRP A 127 -6.97 -7.23 -8.48
N ILE A 128 -6.56 -8.38 -7.94
CA ILE A 128 -7.40 -9.58 -7.91
C ILE A 128 -8.70 -9.33 -7.12
N VAL A 129 -8.59 -8.71 -5.93
CA VAL A 129 -9.77 -8.35 -5.10
C VAL A 129 -10.70 -7.43 -5.88
N PHE A 130 -10.18 -6.38 -6.50
CA PHE A 130 -10.97 -5.42 -7.28
C PHE A 130 -11.73 -6.11 -8.41
N TYR A 131 -11.05 -6.90 -9.26
CA TYR A 131 -11.69 -7.59 -10.38
C TYR A 131 -12.75 -8.61 -9.94
N LEU A 132 -12.48 -9.39 -8.89
CA LEU A 132 -13.45 -10.34 -8.35
C LEU A 132 -14.70 -9.62 -7.82
N GLN A 133 -14.54 -8.42 -7.28
CA GLN A 133 -15.63 -7.67 -6.70
C GLN A 133 -16.51 -6.97 -7.74
N GLN A 134 -15.93 -6.48 -8.83
CA GLN A 134 -16.70 -5.98 -9.98
C GLN A 134 -17.57 -7.10 -10.60
N SER A 135 -17.05 -8.33 -10.65
CA SER A 135 -17.80 -9.50 -11.17
C SER A 135 -19.00 -9.89 -10.29
N THR A 136 -18.93 -9.59 -8.99
CA THR A 136 -20.00 -9.88 -8.03
C THR A 136 -21.05 -8.78 -8.03
N SER A 137 -20.63 -7.52 -8.14
CA SER A 137 -21.53 -6.36 -8.21
C SER A 137 -22.46 -6.42 -9.42
N LYS A 138 -21.91 -6.68 -10.62
CA LYS A 138 -22.70 -6.84 -11.86
C LYS A 138 -23.75 -7.95 -11.78
N ARG A 139 -23.52 -8.98 -10.95
CA ARG A 139 -24.48 -10.09 -10.80
C ARG A 139 -25.67 -9.73 -9.90
N ARG A 140 -25.51 -8.71 -9.03
CA ARG A 140 -26.54 -8.23 -8.11
C ARG A 140 -27.48 -7.20 -8.74
N SER A 141 -27.15 -6.67 -9.91
CA SER A 141 -27.96 -5.68 -10.64
C SER A 141 -28.94 -6.28 -11.67
N TYR A 142 -28.94 -7.60 -11.87
CA TYR A 142 -29.87 -8.32 -12.76
C TYR A 142 -30.94 -9.12 -12.00
N PHE A 143 -30.99 -8.96 -10.67
CA PHE A 143 -32.01 -9.53 -9.77
C PHE A 143 -32.52 -8.42 -8.86
#